data_AF-A0A1E3GXJ7-F1
#
_entry.id   AF-A0A1E3GXJ7-F1
#
_cell.length_a   1.000
_cell.length_b   1.000
_cell.length_c   1.000
_cell.angle_alpha   90.00
_cell.angle_beta   90.00
_cell.angle_gamma   90.00
#
_symmetry.space_group_name_H-M   'P 1'
#
loop_
_entity.id
_entity.type
_entity.pdbx_description
1 polymer ?
#
loop_
_entity_poly.entity_id
_entity_poly.type
_entity_poly.pdbx_seq_one_letter_code
_entity_poly.pdbx_strand_id
1 'polypeptide(L)'
;MVIEGGPDRHDAWSELTALLDKSWPHERGAHLRIARLAIDTGYEAPAVYSWSRAQGFGQVSPVKGVEGFNRSSPVSGPTFVDATEGGKRLRRGARLWTVAVSTFKAETYRFLRLARPTEEDMAGPSRQWRGVSRPNADGAAFPPGSVHLPHWVENEWLKQLVAEQLVTVRTKRGFARLEWQKLRERNEALDCRVYARAAAWIAGADRWPDEKWRDLEDQLGAAPTDTDPAGQINRPGQAPQQAPLRLARTARRMVLNMTDWTETELSALRRAYASGTTRVSYDGKSVDYGSAEDLLARIRTIERAIAGVSRPLPVAGLAGFSRGDR
;
A
#
# COMPACT_ATOMS: atom_id res chain seq x y z
N MET A 1 2.87 -21.90 7.29
CA MET A 1 3.94 -22.62 6.59
C MET A 1 5.20 -22.47 7.41
N VAL A 2 5.94 -23.56 7.59
CA VAL A 2 7.24 -23.61 8.26
C VAL A 2 8.24 -24.12 7.22
N ILE A 3 9.41 -23.50 7.15
CA ILE A 3 10.57 -24.01 6.42
C ILE A 3 11.46 -24.65 7.48
N GLU A 4 11.74 -25.95 7.34
CA GLU A 4 12.51 -26.68 8.34
C GLU A 4 14.01 -26.36 8.21
N GLY A 5 14.69 -26.23 9.35
CA GLY A 5 16.10 -25.89 9.41
C GLY A 5 16.39 -24.43 9.77
N GLY A 6 17.64 -24.18 10.15
CA GLY A 6 18.12 -22.86 10.56
C GLY A 6 18.83 -22.10 9.44
N PRO A 7 19.18 -20.82 9.70
CA PRO A 7 19.94 -19.97 8.78
C PRO A 7 21.37 -20.48 8.50
N ASP A 8 21.86 -21.45 9.27
CA ASP A 8 23.11 -22.17 9.03
C ASP A 8 23.01 -23.15 7.84
N ARG A 9 21.80 -23.51 7.41
CA ARG A 9 21.60 -24.48 6.33
C ARG A 9 21.25 -23.80 5.01
N HIS A 10 21.97 -24.20 3.94
CA HIS A 10 21.79 -23.63 2.60
C HIS A 10 20.45 -24.02 1.95
N ASP A 11 19.91 -25.18 2.27
CA ASP A 11 18.60 -25.64 1.78
C ASP A 11 17.46 -24.77 2.31
N ALA A 12 17.48 -24.36 3.58
CA ALA A 12 16.49 -23.44 4.14
C ALA A 12 16.44 -22.10 3.36
N TRP A 13 17.60 -21.54 2.98
CA TRP A 13 17.65 -20.34 2.14
C TRP A 13 17.16 -20.58 0.71
N SER A 14 17.39 -21.78 0.18
CA SER A 14 16.92 -22.18 -1.15
C SER A 14 15.39 -22.33 -1.17
N GLU A 15 14.80 -22.94 -0.14
CA GLU A 15 13.35 -23.03 0.04
C GLU A 15 12.71 -21.66 0.23
N LEU A 16 13.35 -20.78 1.02
CA LEU A 16 12.87 -19.40 1.19
C LEU A 16 12.92 -18.61 -0.13
N THR A 17 13.93 -18.87 -0.97
CA THR A 17 14.01 -18.28 -2.31
C THR A 17 12.89 -18.82 -3.20
N ALA A 18 12.67 -20.14 -3.21
CA ALA A 18 11.58 -20.75 -3.97
C ALA A 18 10.19 -20.25 -3.53
N LEU A 19 10.02 -19.90 -2.25
CA LEU A 19 8.80 -19.29 -1.75
C LEU A 19 8.49 -17.94 -2.42
N LEU A 20 9.50 -17.12 -2.75
CA LEU A 20 9.30 -15.83 -3.40
C LEU A 20 8.70 -15.96 -4.81
N ASP A 21 9.02 -17.05 -5.49
CA ASP A 21 8.52 -17.35 -6.85
C ASP A 21 7.20 -18.11 -6.84
N LYS A 22 6.75 -18.58 -5.68
CA LYS A 22 5.48 -19.29 -5.55
C LYS A 22 4.30 -18.39 -5.91
N SER A 23 3.31 -18.99 -6.58
CA SER A 23 2.02 -18.37 -6.82
C SER A 23 0.89 -19.16 -6.15
N TRP A 24 -0.17 -18.44 -5.78
CA TRP A 24 -1.38 -19.01 -5.17
C TRP A 24 -2.60 -18.66 -6.00
N PRO A 25 -3.48 -19.64 -6.29
CA PRO A 25 -4.71 -19.35 -7.01
C PRO A 25 -5.63 -18.48 -6.14
N HIS A 26 -6.20 -17.47 -6.77
CA HIS A 26 -7.27 -16.65 -6.21
C HIS A 26 -8.62 -17.25 -6.63
N GLU A 27 -9.66 -17.09 -5.80
CA GLU A 27 -11.01 -17.63 -6.08
C GLU A 27 -11.61 -17.13 -7.41
N ARG A 28 -11.19 -15.93 -7.84
CA ARG A 28 -11.59 -15.30 -9.11
C ARG A 28 -10.70 -15.68 -10.30
N GLY A 29 -9.82 -16.67 -10.16
CA GLY A 29 -8.99 -17.22 -11.24
C GLY A 29 -7.64 -16.54 -11.46
N ALA A 30 -7.35 -15.41 -10.81
CA ALA A 30 -6.03 -14.79 -10.83
C ALA A 30 -4.99 -15.61 -10.04
N HIS A 31 -3.70 -15.39 -10.30
CA HIS A 31 -2.60 -15.96 -9.52
C HIS A 31 -1.89 -14.88 -8.72
N LEU A 32 -1.91 -15.01 -7.39
CA LEU A 32 -1.25 -14.10 -6.46
C LEU A 32 0.20 -14.52 -6.22
N ARG A 33 1.09 -13.54 -6.01
CA ARG A 33 2.48 -13.75 -5.58
C ARG A 33 2.78 -12.90 -4.35
N ILE A 34 3.90 -13.19 -3.68
CA ILE A 34 4.40 -12.34 -2.60
C ILE A 34 4.85 -11.01 -3.19
N ALA A 35 4.07 -9.96 -2.98
CA ALA A 35 4.41 -8.60 -3.41
C ALA A 35 5.66 -8.07 -2.69
N ARG A 36 5.79 -8.41 -1.39
CA ARG A 36 6.95 -8.05 -0.57
C ARG A 36 7.09 -8.98 0.63
N LEU A 37 8.31 -9.44 0.91
CA LEU A 37 8.65 -10.26 2.07
C LEU A 37 9.46 -9.44 3.08
N ALA A 38 9.04 -9.42 4.34
CA ALA A 38 9.87 -8.93 5.43
C ALA A 38 10.59 -10.12 6.09
N ILE A 39 11.88 -9.96 6.38
CA ILE A 39 12.70 -10.95 7.06
C ILE A 39 13.38 -10.32 8.26
N ASP A 40 13.20 -10.93 9.43
CA ASP A 40 13.78 -10.43 10.68
C ASP A 40 15.31 -10.59 10.68
N THR A 41 15.97 -9.66 11.35
CA THR A 41 17.44 -9.60 11.46
C THR A 41 17.92 -9.78 12.90
N GLY A 42 17.03 -10.23 13.80
CA GLY A 42 17.33 -10.48 15.21
C GLY A 42 18.27 -11.67 15.42
N TYR A 43 18.36 -12.59 14.46
CA TYR A 43 19.26 -13.74 14.46
C TYR A 43 19.95 -13.90 13.11
N GLU A 44 21.24 -14.27 13.11
CA GLU A 44 22.08 -14.43 11.90
C GLU A 44 21.96 -13.29 10.87
N ALA A 45 22.01 -12.05 11.36
CA ALA A 45 21.85 -10.85 10.53
C ALA A 45 22.77 -10.81 9.28
N PRO A 46 24.06 -11.20 9.35
CA PRO A 46 24.92 -11.24 8.16
C PRO A 46 24.39 -12.16 7.05
N ALA A 47 23.84 -13.33 7.40
CA ALA A 47 23.25 -14.27 6.45
C ALA A 47 21.99 -13.67 5.81
N VAL A 48 21.10 -13.08 6.62
CA VAL A 48 19.90 -12.38 6.15
C VAL A 48 20.25 -11.25 5.19
N TYR A 49 21.25 -10.43 5.51
CA TYR A 49 21.71 -9.34 4.65
C TYR A 49 22.33 -9.85 3.36
N SER A 50 23.10 -10.94 3.41
CA SER A 50 23.67 -11.57 2.23
C SER A 50 22.59 -12.07 1.28
N TRP A 51 21.65 -12.86 1.79
CA TRP A 51 20.53 -13.40 1.01
C TRP A 51 19.64 -12.30 0.45
N SER A 52 19.27 -11.30 1.25
CA SER A 52 18.38 -10.21 0.83
C SER A 52 18.96 -9.35 -0.30
N ARG A 53 20.29 -9.22 -0.38
CA ARG A 53 20.96 -8.51 -1.49
C ARG A 53 20.78 -9.26 -2.81
N ALA A 54 20.80 -10.60 -2.78
CA ALA A 54 20.62 -11.43 -3.97
C ALA A 54 19.18 -11.36 -4.51
N GLN A 55 18.17 -11.30 -3.63
CA GLN A 55 16.75 -11.25 -4.03
C GLN A 55 16.28 -9.87 -4.49
N GLY A 56 16.98 -8.81 -4.07
CA GLY A 56 16.71 -7.45 -4.50
C GLY A 56 15.73 -6.69 -3.59
N PHE A 57 16.00 -5.39 -3.47
CA PHE A 57 15.29 -4.49 -2.54
C PHE A 57 13.80 -4.31 -2.83
N GLY A 58 13.36 -4.54 -4.07
CA GLY A 58 11.94 -4.46 -4.44
C GLY A 58 11.10 -5.55 -3.79
N GLN A 59 11.67 -6.74 -3.61
CA GLN A 59 10.95 -7.94 -3.17
C GLN A 59 11.19 -8.25 -1.69
N VAL A 60 12.41 -8.05 -1.18
CA VAL A 60 12.78 -8.40 0.19
C VAL A 60 13.12 -7.16 1.03
N SER A 61 12.63 -7.17 2.27
CA SER A 61 12.86 -6.16 3.30
C SER A 61 13.49 -6.82 4.54
N PRO A 62 14.81 -6.68 4.77
CA PRO A 62 15.38 -6.89 6.09
C PRO A 62 14.75 -5.93 7.10
N VAL A 63 14.24 -6.46 8.21
CA VAL A 63 13.60 -5.68 9.27
C VAL A 63 14.26 -5.92 10.62
N LYS A 64 14.25 -4.88 11.45
CA LYS A 64 14.58 -4.96 12.86
C LYS A 64 13.42 -4.39 13.67
N GLY A 65 12.84 -5.23 14.52
CA GLY A 65 11.85 -4.80 15.50
C GLY A 65 12.45 -3.88 16.56
N VAL A 66 11.71 -2.83 16.93
CA VAL A 66 11.99 -1.99 18.10
C VAL A 66 10.74 -1.84 18.94
N GLU A 67 10.91 -1.99 20.24
CA GLU A 67 9.83 -1.91 21.21
C GLU A 67 9.45 -0.47 21.57
N GLY A 68 8.38 -0.34 22.35
CA GLY A 68 7.86 0.92 22.86
C GLY A 68 6.84 1.59 21.93
N PHE A 69 6.20 2.64 22.43
CA PHE A 69 5.11 3.38 21.76
C PHE A 69 5.51 4.80 21.35
N ASN A 70 6.75 5.22 21.64
CA ASN A 70 7.19 6.60 21.48
C ASN A 70 7.72 6.93 20.07
N ARG A 71 7.49 6.04 19.10
CA ARG A 71 7.98 6.22 17.72
C ARG A 71 6.95 7.02 16.92
N SER A 72 7.43 8.01 16.18
CA SER A 72 6.60 8.87 15.32
C SER A 72 6.13 8.22 14.02
N SER A 73 6.75 7.10 13.62
CA SER A 73 6.36 6.32 12.44
C SER A 73 6.34 4.82 12.76
N PRO A 74 5.34 4.06 12.27
CA PRO A 74 5.28 2.60 12.43
C PRO A 74 6.48 1.86 11.79
N VAL A 75 7.02 2.41 10.70
CA VAL A 75 8.23 1.92 10.06
C VAL A 75 9.12 3.10 9.67
N SER A 76 10.42 2.98 9.91
CA SER A 76 11.45 3.96 9.55
C SER A 76 12.57 3.34 8.72
N GLY A 77 13.25 4.15 7.92
CA GLY A 77 14.34 3.72 7.04
C GLY A 77 13.96 3.77 5.56
N PRO A 78 14.69 3.04 4.69
CA PRO A 78 15.75 2.09 5.04
C PRO A 78 17.07 2.78 5.43
N THR A 79 17.86 2.15 6.28
CA THR A 79 19.25 2.52 6.55
C THR A 79 20.22 1.51 5.92
N PHE A 80 21.39 1.98 5.47
CA PHE A 80 22.45 1.08 4.98
C PHE A 80 23.23 0.52 6.17
N VAL A 81 23.30 -0.81 6.29
CA VAL A 81 23.95 -1.49 7.42
C VAL A 81 25.37 -1.96 7.13
N ASP A 82 25.73 -2.16 5.85
CA ASP A 82 27.05 -2.68 5.51
C ASP A 82 28.10 -1.57 5.45
N ALA A 83 29.24 -1.80 6.10
CA ALA A 83 30.47 -1.03 5.97
C ALA A 83 31.59 -1.92 5.38
N THR A 84 32.41 -1.34 4.51
CA THR A 84 33.70 -1.93 4.11
C THR A 84 34.65 -2.00 5.31
N GLU A 85 35.72 -2.81 5.24
CA GLU A 85 36.77 -2.88 6.29
C GLU A 85 37.38 -1.51 6.65
N GLY A 86 37.30 -0.52 5.75
CA GLY A 86 37.69 0.87 6.00
C GLY A 86 36.55 1.78 6.49
N GLY A 87 35.46 1.24 7.03
CA GLY A 87 34.32 1.99 7.57
C GLY A 87 33.43 2.72 6.53
N LYS A 88 33.77 2.66 5.23
CA LYS A 88 32.94 3.26 4.19
C LYS A 88 31.73 2.40 3.91
N ARG A 89 30.53 2.97 4.03
CA ARG A 89 29.25 2.30 3.72
C ARG A 89 29.26 1.74 2.29
N LEU A 90 28.85 0.47 2.13
CA LEU A 90 28.72 -0.12 0.80
C LEU A 90 27.61 0.60 0.02
N ARG A 91 27.94 1.08 -1.19
CA ARG A 91 27.00 1.81 -2.08
C ARG A 91 25.77 0.98 -2.49
N ARG A 92 25.84 -0.35 -2.34
CA ARG A 92 24.75 -1.33 -2.53
C ARG A 92 24.54 -2.21 -1.28
N GLY A 93 24.84 -1.69 -0.10
CA GLY A 93 24.68 -2.44 1.14
C GLY A 93 23.22 -2.83 1.40
N ALA A 94 23.03 -3.85 2.23
CA ALA A 94 21.71 -4.24 2.69
C ALA A 94 20.98 -3.03 3.32
N ARG A 95 19.68 -2.97 3.07
CA ARG A 95 18.79 -1.87 3.46
C ARG A 95 17.90 -2.37 4.60
N LEU A 96 18.18 -1.91 5.80
CA LEU A 96 17.45 -2.31 7.01
C LEU A 96 16.30 -1.35 7.30
N TRP A 97 15.12 -1.90 7.56
CA TRP A 97 13.96 -1.16 8.03
C TRP A 97 13.81 -1.33 9.55
N THR A 98 13.50 -0.25 10.25
CA THR A 98 13.18 -0.29 11.68
C THR A 98 11.67 -0.33 11.84
N VAL A 99 11.15 -1.34 12.53
CA VAL A 99 9.71 -1.58 12.70
C VAL A 99 9.31 -1.33 14.14
N ALA A 100 8.37 -0.41 14.39
CA ALA A 100 7.77 -0.20 15.70
C ALA A 100 6.76 -1.33 15.97
N VAL A 101 7.24 -2.45 16.53
CA VAL A 101 6.45 -3.68 16.65
C VAL A 101 5.21 -3.49 17.54
N SER A 102 5.30 -2.62 18.55
CA SER A 102 4.19 -2.32 19.46
C SER A 102 2.95 -1.80 18.74
N THR A 103 3.13 -0.98 17.69
CA THR A 103 2.04 -0.42 16.89
C THR A 103 1.28 -1.51 16.15
N PHE A 104 2.00 -2.40 15.48
CA PHE A 104 1.39 -3.50 14.71
C PHE A 104 0.84 -4.62 15.61
N LYS A 105 1.44 -4.85 16.78
CA LYS A 105 0.87 -5.73 17.81
C LYS A 105 -0.47 -5.17 18.31
N ALA A 106 -0.51 -3.89 18.68
CA ALA A 106 -1.75 -3.24 19.12
C ALA A 106 -2.84 -3.28 18.03
N GLU A 107 -2.48 -2.99 16.78
CA GLU A 107 -3.39 -3.09 15.63
C GLU A 107 -3.92 -4.52 15.46
N THR A 108 -3.05 -5.53 15.51
CA THR A 108 -3.43 -6.95 15.40
C THR A 108 -4.41 -7.36 16.49
N TYR A 109 -4.12 -7.02 17.75
CA TYR A 109 -5.02 -7.35 18.86
C TYR A 109 -6.35 -6.60 18.80
N ARG A 110 -6.37 -5.37 18.27
CA ARG A 110 -7.60 -4.63 18.00
C ARG A 110 -8.44 -5.36 16.94
N PHE A 111 -7.82 -5.83 15.86
CA PHE A 111 -8.50 -6.59 14.81
C PHE A 111 -9.02 -7.95 15.27
N LEU A 112 -8.29 -8.64 16.16
CA LEU A 112 -8.75 -9.89 16.75
C LEU A 112 -9.96 -9.74 17.68
N ARG A 113 -10.25 -8.52 18.14
CA ARG A 113 -11.42 -8.19 18.98
C ARG A 113 -12.65 -7.75 18.18
N LEU A 114 -12.54 -7.65 16.85
CA LEU A 114 -13.69 -7.31 16.01
C LEU A 114 -14.75 -8.41 16.12
N ALA A 115 -16.01 -8.00 16.27
CA ALA A 115 -17.13 -8.91 16.18
C ALA A 115 -17.20 -9.49 14.77
N ARG A 116 -17.34 -10.82 14.67
CA ARG A 116 -17.56 -11.49 13.41
C ARG A 116 -19.06 -11.60 13.15
N PRO A 117 -19.55 -11.27 11.95
CA PRO A 117 -20.91 -11.60 11.54
C PRO A 117 -21.17 -13.09 11.73
N THR A 118 -22.34 -13.44 12.26
CA THR A 118 -22.79 -14.83 12.29
C THR A 118 -23.17 -15.31 10.89
N GLU A 119 -23.32 -16.61 10.70
CA GLU A 119 -23.84 -17.15 9.43
C GLU A 119 -25.22 -16.60 9.10
N GLU A 120 -26.06 -16.36 10.11
CA GLU A 120 -27.37 -15.72 9.96
C GLU A 120 -27.25 -14.26 9.53
N ASP A 121 -26.33 -13.50 10.14
CA ASP A 121 -26.08 -12.10 9.77
C ASP A 121 -25.60 -12.00 8.32
N MET A 122 -24.68 -12.89 7.91
CA MET A 122 -24.16 -12.96 6.53
C MET A 122 -25.21 -13.44 5.54
N ALA A 123 -26.07 -14.37 5.96
CA ALA A 123 -27.20 -14.79 5.14
C ALA A 123 -28.19 -13.66 4.94
N GLY A 124 -28.35 -12.73 5.90
CA GLY A 124 -29.35 -11.66 5.81
C GLY A 124 -30.80 -12.19 5.94
N PRO A 125 -31.80 -11.30 5.98
CA PRO A 125 -33.18 -11.71 6.19
C PRO A 125 -33.68 -12.59 5.04
N SER A 126 -34.19 -13.78 5.34
CA SER A 126 -34.82 -14.67 4.36
C SER A 126 -36.12 -14.05 3.84
N ARG A 127 -36.04 -13.28 2.76
CA ARG A 127 -37.25 -12.74 2.11
C ARG A 127 -37.84 -13.80 1.19
N GLN A 128 -38.63 -14.73 1.74
CA GLN A 128 -39.53 -15.53 0.92
C GLN A 128 -40.73 -14.66 0.51
N TRP A 129 -40.60 -13.91 -0.58
CA TRP A 129 -41.70 -13.14 -1.15
C TRP A 129 -42.27 -13.89 -2.38
N ARG A 130 -43.54 -14.29 -2.31
CA ARG A 130 -44.30 -14.96 -3.40
C ARG A 130 -43.56 -16.11 -4.11
N GLY A 131 -42.97 -17.04 -3.35
CA GLY A 131 -42.43 -18.28 -3.93
C GLY A 131 -41.18 -18.12 -4.81
N VAL A 132 -40.55 -16.94 -4.84
CA VAL A 132 -39.30 -16.71 -5.56
C VAL A 132 -38.20 -16.42 -4.55
N SER A 133 -37.29 -17.37 -4.35
CA SER A 133 -36.06 -17.15 -3.57
C SER A 133 -35.14 -16.21 -4.36
N ARG A 134 -34.95 -14.99 -3.89
CA ARG A 134 -33.84 -14.13 -4.36
C ARG A 134 -32.60 -14.40 -3.50
N PRO A 135 -31.39 -14.40 -4.07
CA PRO A 135 -30.17 -14.40 -3.28
C PRO A 135 -30.12 -13.14 -2.41
N ASN A 136 -29.73 -13.31 -1.15
CA ASN A 136 -29.79 -12.26 -0.14
C ASN A 136 -28.71 -11.20 -0.40
N ALA A 137 -29.12 -10.03 -0.90
CA ALA A 137 -28.23 -8.91 -1.20
C ALA A 137 -27.85 -8.06 0.04
N ASP A 138 -28.51 -8.31 1.18
CA ASP A 138 -28.46 -7.44 2.37
C ASP A 138 -27.66 -8.05 3.55
N GLY A 139 -26.89 -9.12 3.33
CA GLY A 139 -26.11 -9.80 4.37
C GLY A 139 -25.01 -8.91 4.97
N ALA A 140 -24.75 -9.05 6.26
CA ALA A 140 -23.69 -8.32 6.95
C ALA A 140 -22.31 -8.72 6.42
N ALA A 141 -21.52 -7.73 5.99
CA ALA A 141 -20.15 -7.93 5.56
C ALA A 141 -19.19 -8.00 6.76
N PHE A 142 -18.02 -8.64 6.55
CA PHE A 142 -16.94 -8.60 7.53
C PHE A 142 -16.43 -7.16 7.70
N PRO A 143 -16.30 -6.66 8.94
CA PRO A 143 -15.77 -5.32 9.16
C PRO A 143 -14.32 -5.22 8.68
N PRO A 144 -13.89 -4.03 8.16
CA PRO A 144 -12.51 -3.81 7.75
C PRO A 144 -11.51 -4.16 8.86
N GLY A 145 -10.49 -4.94 8.49
CA GLY A 145 -9.50 -5.46 9.43
C GLY A 145 -9.82 -6.81 10.04
N SER A 146 -10.95 -7.43 9.67
CA SER A 146 -11.24 -8.82 10.03
C SER A 146 -10.07 -9.74 9.69
N VAL A 147 -9.65 -10.55 10.68
CA VAL A 147 -8.56 -11.52 10.49
C VAL A 147 -9.18 -12.84 10.04
N HIS A 148 -9.00 -13.20 8.77
CA HIS A 148 -9.43 -14.49 8.22
C HIS A 148 -8.34 -15.53 8.46
N LEU A 149 -8.72 -16.66 9.07
CA LEU A 149 -7.82 -17.75 9.36
C LEU A 149 -8.19 -18.96 8.50
N PRO A 150 -7.21 -19.63 7.87
CA PRO A 150 -7.51 -20.84 7.13
C PRO A 150 -7.99 -21.96 8.06
N HIS A 151 -8.82 -22.86 7.54
CA HIS A 151 -9.42 -23.98 8.28
C HIS A 151 -8.38 -24.97 8.84
N TRP A 152 -7.18 -25.02 8.25
CA TRP A 152 -6.09 -25.90 8.67
C TRP A 152 -5.23 -25.31 9.81
N VAL A 153 -5.54 -24.11 10.31
CA VAL A 153 -4.80 -23.52 11.43
C VAL A 153 -5.08 -24.31 12.72
N GLU A 154 -4.00 -24.80 13.33
CA GLU A 154 -4.07 -25.57 14.56
C GLU A 154 -4.04 -24.69 15.82
N ASN A 155 -4.42 -25.30 16.95
CA ASN A 155 -4.49 -24.62 18.25
C ASN A 155 -3.14 -24.04 18.71
N GLU A 156 -2.02 -24.70 18.43
CA GLU A 156 -0.70 -24.19 18.79
C GLU A 156 -0.34 -22.92 18.01
N TRP A 157 -0.67 -22.87 16.72
CA TRP A 157 -0.48 -21.65 15.93
C TRP A 157 -1.33 -20.49 16.47
N LEU A 158 -2.58 -20.76 16.85
CA LEU A 158 -3.46 -19.74 17.48
C LEU A 158 -2.85 -19.22 18.78
N LYS A 159 -2.35 -20.12 19.64
CA LYS A 159 -1.67 -19.77 20.89
C LYS A 159 -0.44 -18.90 20.65
N GLN A 160 0.32 -19.15 19.59
CA GLN A 160 1.45 -18.31 19.20
C GLN A 160 1.02 -16.94 18.67
N LEU A 161 -0.09 -16.86 17.90
CA LEU A 161 -0.61 -15.59 17.40
C LEU A 161 -1.02 -14.64 18.52
N VAL A 162 -1.45 -15.17 19.67
CA VAL A 162 -1.84 -14.39 20.86
C VAL A 162 -0.87 -14.57 22.03
N ALA A 163 0.39 -14.92 21.76
CA ALA A 163 1.38 -15.28 22.79
C ALA A 163 1.88 -14.13 23.66
N GLU A 164 1.36 -12.91 23.50
CA GLU A 164 1.75 -11.75 24.29
C GLU A 164 0.53 -11.02 24.88
N GLN A 165 0.76 -10.19 25.89
CA GLN A 165 -0.24 -9.29 26.42
C GLN A 165 0.35 -7.90 26.66
N LEU A 166 -0.48 -6.88 26.48
CA LEU A 166 -0.11 -5.51 26.79
C LEU A 166 -0.43 -5.22 28.25
N VAL A 167 0.59 -4.91 29.04
CA VAL A 167 0.46 -4.57 30.45
C VAL A 167 0.94 -3.15 30.74
N THR A 168 0.37 -2.55 31.79
CA THR A 168 0.83 -1.27 32.32
C THR A 168 1.82 -1.54 33.45
N VAL A 169 3.10 -1.28 33.21
CA VAL A 169 4.16 -1.41 34.21
C VAL A 169 4.43 -0.06 34.84
N ARG A 170 4.45 0.00 36.18
CA ARG A 170 4.86 1.19 36.93
C ARG A 170 6.33 1.09 37.29
N THR A 171 7.10 2.13 36.93
CA THR A 171 8.52 2.24 37.30
C THR A 171 8.66 2.55 38.79
N LYS A 172 9.86 2.32 39.36
CA LYS A 172 10.18 2.69 40.75
C LYS A 172 9.98 4.18 41.06
N ARG A 173 9.97 5.04 40.03
CA ARG A 173 9.75 6.49 40.11
C ARG A 173 8.28 6.89 39.89
N GLY A 174 7.34 5.93 39.83
CA GLY A 174 5.90 6.18 39.70
C GLY A 174 5.38 6.34 38.26
N PHE A 175 6.25 6.50 37.25
CA PHE A 175 5.81 6.59 35.85
C PHE A 175 5.24 5.27 35.35
N ALA A 176 4.06 5.30 34.75
CA ALA A 176 3.46 4.17 34.06
C ALA A 176 3.94 4.10 32.61
N ARG A 177 4.27 2.91 32.13
CA ARG A 177 4.54 2.65 30.71
C ARG A 177 3.85 1.35 30.27
N LEU A 178 3.46 1.30 29.01
CA LEU A 178 2.95 0.10 28.39
C LEU A 178 4.11 -0.82 27.98
N GLU A 179 3.96 -2.12 28.21
CA GLU A 179 4.93 -3.15 27.87
C GLU A 179 4.20 -4.38 27.33
N TRP A 180 4.70 -4.94 26.23
CA TRP A 180 4.27 -6.25 25.75
C TRP A 180 5.02 -7.34 26.50
N GLN A 181 4.29 -8.20 27.21
CA GLN A 181 4.86 -9.31 27.96
C GLN A 181 4.54 -10.63 27.29
N LYS A 182 5.58 -11.44 27.13
CA LYS A 182 5.48 -12.79 26.58
C LYS A 182 4.79 -13.72 27.57
N LEU A 183 3.75 -14.41 27.10
CA LEU A 183 2.99 -15.41 27.85
C LEU A 183 3.48 -16.83 27.60
N ARG A 184 4.23 -17.04 26.51
CA ARG A 184 4.70 -18.36 26.05
C ARG A 184 6.12 -18.27 25.54
N GLU A 185 6.82 -19.39 25.47
CA GLU A 185 8.16 -19.43 24.88
C GLU A 185 8.14 -19.16 23.36
N ARG A 186 7.11 -19.66 22.66
CA ARG A 186 6.94 -19.51 21.21
C ARG A 186 5.90 -18.44 20.86
N ASN A 187 6.22 -17.56 19.91
CA ASN A 187 5.41 -16.41 19.46
C ASN A 187 5.61 -16.08 17.96
N GLU A 188 6.21 -16.99 17.19
CA GLU A 188 6.64 -16.77 15.82
C GLU A 188 5.48 -16.41 14.89
N ALA A 189 4.28 -16.95 15.15
CA ALA A 189 3.06 -16.60 14.40
C ALA A 189 2.68 -15.11 14.57
N LEU A 190 2.79 -14.55 15.78
CA LEU A 190 2.54 -13.14 16.04
C LEU A 190 3.59 -12.26 15.34
N ASP A 191 4.87 -12.61 15.47
CA ASP A 191 5.95 -11.85 14.86
C ASP A 191 5.87 -11.88 13.32
N CYS A 192 5.54 -13.04 12.73
CA CYS A 192 5.27 -13.15 11.29
C CYS A 192 4.12 -12.24 10.85
N ARG A 193 3.02 -12.18 11.62
CA ARG A 193 1.88 -11.29 11.31
C ARG A 193 2.29 -9.82 11.38
N VAL A 194 3.04 -9.44 12.41
CA VAL A 194 3.58 -8.08 12.59
C VAL A 194 4.47 -7.69 11.41
N TYR A 195 5.38 -8.56 10.99
CA TYR A 195 6.29 -8.25 9.89
C TYR A 195 5.64 -8.32 8.51
N ALA A 196 4.63 -9.18 8.30
CA ALA A 196 3.80 -9.14 7.10
C ALA A 196 3.06 -7.80 6.98
N ARG A 197 2.54 -7.28 8.10
CA ARG A 197 1.90 -5.95 8.13
C ARG A 197 2.90 -4.82 7.88
N ALA A 198 4.10 -4.92 8.43
CA ALA A 198 5.19 -3.99 8.14
C ALA A 198 5.61 -4.03 6.66
N ALA A 199 5.65 -5.22 6.03
CA ALA A 199 5.92 -5.37 4.61
C ALA A 199 4.89 -4.64 3.75
N ALA A 200 3.60 -4.74 4.10
CA ALA A 200 2.52 -3.99 3.45
C ALA A 200 2.69 -2.47 3.60
N TRP A 201 3.08 -2.00 4.80
CA TRP A 201 3.41 -0.59 5.02
C TRP A 201 4.57 -0.11 4.13
N ILE A 202 5.63 -0.93 4.00
CA ILE A 202 6.79 -0.63 3.17
C ILE A 202 6.41 -0.62 1.68
N ALA A 203 5.56 -1.53 1.23
CA ALA A 203 4.99 -1.53 -0.12
C ALA A 203 4.07 -0.31 -0.38
N GLY A 204 3.68 0.37 0.70
CA GLY A 204 2.89 1.60 0.67
C GLY A 204 1.39 1.39 0.57
N ALA A 205 0.89 0.20 0.92
CA ALA A 205 -0.53 -0.15 0.86
C ALA A 205 -1.42 0.92 1.53
N ASP A 206 -1.03 1.40 2.71
CA ASP A 206 -1.74 2.42 3.49
C ASP A 206 -1.85 3.79 2.81
N ARG A 207 -1.08 4.01 1.73
CA ARG A 207 -1.01 5.27 0.99
C ARG A 207 -1.46 5.11 -0.45
N TRP A 208 -1.94 3.93 -0.84
CA TRP A 208 -2.48 3.72 -2.18
C TRP A 208 -3.83 4.43 -2.32
N PRO A 209 -4.03 5.20 -3.40
CA PRO A 209 -5.33 5.81 -3.67
C PRO A 209 -6.34 4.72 -4.09
N ASP A 210 -7.62 5.04 -4.00
CA ASP A 210 -8.71 4.14 -4.40
C ASP A 210 -8.56 3.65 -5.85
N GLU A 211 -8.07 4.50 -6.76
CA GLU A 211 -7.77 4.12 -8.14
C GLU A 211 -6.80 2.93 -8.24
N LYS A 212 -5.79 2.90 -7.37
CA LYS A 212 -4.83 1.80 -7.33
C LYS A 212 -5.45 0.54 -6.75
N TRP A 213 -6.35 0.67 -5.77
CA TRP A 213 -7.08 -0.48 -5.25
C TRP A 213 -8.01 -1.08 -6.30
N ARG A 214 -8.71 -0.24 -7.06
CA ARG A 214 -9.55 -0.68 -8.20
C ARG A 214 -8.73 -1.40 -9.27
N ASP A 215 -7.60 -0.84 -9.68
CA ASP A 215 -6.69 -1.50 -10.64
C ASP A 215 -6.23 -2.88 -10.15
N LEU A 216 -5.93 -3.03 -8.85
CA LEU A 216 -5.61 -4.34 -8.27
C LEU A 216 -6.81 -5.27 -8.24
N GLU A 217 -8.02 -4.80 -7.97
CA GLU A 217 -9.25 -5.59 -8.01
C GLU A 217 -9.57 -6.09 -9.43
N ASP A 218 -9.39 -5.25 -10.45
CA ASP A 218 -9.54 -5.59 -11.85
C ASP A 218 -8.55 -6.68 -12.27
N GLN A 219 -7.29 -6.57 -11.82
CA GLN A 219 -6.26 -7.59 -12.03
C GLN A 219 -6.60 -8.95 -11.40
N LEU A 220 -7.42 -8.96 -10.34
CA LEU A 220 -7.90 -10.19 -9.71
C LEU A 220 -9.04 -10.85 -10.47
N GLY A 221 -9.55 -10.23 -11.55
CA GLY A 221 -10.72 -10.72 -12.28
C GLY A 221 -12.04 -10.30 -11.63
N ALA A 222 -12.08 -9.17 -10.90
CA ALA A 222 -13.35 -8.50 -10.67
C ALA A 222 -13.90 -8.09 -12.06
N ALA A 223 -15.02 -8.67 -12.48
CA ALA A 223 -15.77 -8.06 -13.58
C ALA A 223 -16.13 -6.63 -13.16
N PRO A 224 -16.09 -5.64 -14.08
CA PRO A 224 -16.52 -4.29 -13.75
C PRO A 224 -17.90 -4.37 -13.13
N THR A 225 -18.02 -3.93 -11.87
CA THR A 225 -19.31 -3.80 -11.20
C THR A 225 -20.19 -2.92 -12.09
N ASP A 226 -21.42 -3.35 -12.37
CA ASP A 226 -22.44 -2.67 -13.20
C ASP A 226 -22.82 -1.24 -12.72
N THR A 227 -22.06 -0.67 -11.81
CA THR A 227 -22.16 0.72 -11.33
C THR A 227 -21.19 1.69 -12.01
N ASP A 228 -20.42 1.27 -13.01
CA ASP A 228 -19.82 2.24 -13.92
C ASP A 228 -20.92 2.79 -14.85
N PRO A 229 -21.24 4.10 -14.82
CA PRO A 229 -22.15 4.67 -15.78
C PRO A 229 -21.57 4.47 -17.17
N ALA A 230 -22.25 3.64 -17.96
CA ALA A 230 -21.92 3.36 -19.34
C ALA A 230 -21.70 4.66 -20.12
N GLY A 231 -20.51 4.83 -20.67
CA GLY A 231 -20.28 5.84 -21.71
C GLY A 231 -18.93 6.53 -21.63
N GLN A 232 -17.89 5.88 -22.15
CA GLN A 232 -16.88 6.57 -22.96
C GLN A 232 -16.14 5.58 -23.86
N ILE A 233 -16.73 5.37 -25.04
CA ILE A 233 -16.04 4.82 -26.21
C ILE A 233 -14.96 5.83 -26.58
N ASN A 234 -13.69 5.49 -26.35
CA ASN A 234 -12.55 5.95 -27.16
C ASN A 234 -11.30 5.14 -26.83
N ARG A 235 -11.24 3.93 -27.39
CA ARG A 235 -9.97 3.21 -27.58
C ARG A 235 -9.67 3.20 -29.08
N PRO A 236 -8.72 3.99 -29.60
CA PRO A 236 -8.23 3.75 -30.95
C PRO A 236 -7.50 2.40 -30.94
N GLY A 237 -8.02 1.44 -31.70
CA GLY A 237 -7.39 0.15 -31.88
C GLY A 237 -6.04 0.30 -32.61
N GLN A 238 -5.02 -0.38 -32.10
CA GLN A 238 -3.81 -0.67 -32.88
C GLN A 238 -3.61 -2.19 -32.91
N ALA A 239 -3.81 -2.75 -34.10
CA ALA A 239 -3.29 -4.05 -34.48
C ALA A 239 -1.78 -3.93 -34.82
N PRO A 240 -1.00 -5.03 -34.74
CA PRO A 240 0.45 -4.97 -34.74
C PRO A 240 0.99 -4.88 -36.18
N GLN A 241 1.95 -3.98 -36.43
CA GLN A 241 2.71 -4.02 -37.67
C GLN A 241 4.21 -3.77 -37.44
N GLN A 242 4.99 -4.60 -38.12
CA GLN A 242 6.42 -4.84 -37.97
C GLN A 242 7.28 -3.65 -38.43
N ALA A 243 8.50 -3.60 -37.90
CA ALA A 243 9.53 -2.59 -38.19
C ALA A 243 9.99 -2.60 -39.66
N PRO A 244 10.55 -1.47 -40.13
CA PRO A 244 11.96 -1.51 -40.49
C PRO A 244 12.80 -0.29 -40.03
N LEU A 245 14.11 -0.45 -40.15
CA LEU A 245 15.21 0.40 -39.67
C LEU A 245 15.52 1.62 -40.58
N ARG A 246 15.86 2.76 -39.93
CA ARG A 246 17.02 3.69 -40.12
C ARG A 246 16.75 5.21 -40.28
N LEU A 247 17.51 5.94 -39.45
CA LEU A 247 18.15 7.28 -39.53
C LEU A 247 17.36 8.61 -39.63
N ALA A 248 17.42 9.34 -38.52
CA ALA A 248 17.95 10.71 -38.33
C ALA A 248 17.20 11.99 -38.80
N ARG A 249 17.09 12.91 -37.82
CA ARG A 249 17.08 14.40 -37.83
C ARG A 249 15.76 15.20 -37.89
N THR A 250 15.47 15.80 -36.73
CA THR A 250 15.26 17.24 -36.45
C THR A 250 13.84 17.86 -36.52
N ALA A 251 13.35 18.19 -35.31
CA ALA A 251 12.59 19.38 -34.85
C ALA A 251 11.27 19.81 -35.51
N ARG A 252 10.21 19.93 -34.69
CA ARG A 252 9.58 21.20 -34.29
C ARG A 252 8.49 20.98 -33.23
N ARG A 253 8.58 21.74 -32.14
CA ARG A 253 7.67 21.74 -30.98
C ARG A 253 6.66 22.87 -31.19
N MET A 254 5.37 22.54 -31.38
CA MET A 254 4.26 23.49 -31.23
C MET A 254 3.80 23.43 -29.77
N VAL A 255 3.86 24.57 -29.08
CA VAL A 255 3.31 24.75 -27.73
C VAL A 255 1.94 25.41 -27.92
N LEU A 256 0.85 24.69 -27.61
CA LEU A 256 -0.46 25.31 -27.40
C LEU A 256 -0.51 25.88 -25.97
N ASN A 257 -0.89 27.14 -25.83
CA ASN A 257 -1.06 27.83 -24.54
C ASN A 257 -2.24 27.21 -23.77
N MET A 258 -1.93 26.50 -22.69
CA MET A 258 -2.88 25.89 -21.74
C MET A 258 -3.57 26.91 -20.81
N THR A 259 -3.22 28.19 -20.86
CA THR A 259 -3.55 29.17 -19.81
C THR A 259 -4.95 29.80 -19.96
N ASP A 260 -5.42 30.06 -21.18
CA ASP A 260 -6.72 30.73 -21.41
C ASP A 260 -7.91 29.77 -21.22
N TRP A 261 -7.71 28.49 -21.56
CA TRP A 261 -8.75 27.46 -21.53
C TRP A 261 -9.18 27.10 -20.11
N THR A 262 -8.27 27.16 -19.13
CA THR A 262 -8.58 26.81 -17.74
C THR A 262 -9.37 27.89 -17.02
N GLU A 263 -9.09 29.17 -17.27
CA GLU A 263 -9.73 30.28 -16.54
C GLU A 263 -11.17 30.54 -17.04
N THR A 264 -11.37 30.47 -18.36
CA THR A 264 -12.70 30.58 -18.99
C THR A 264 -13.62 29.41 -18.63
N GLU A 265 -13.08 28.19 -18.62
CA GLU A 265 -13.77 26.98 -18.15
C GLU A 265 -14.14 27.09 -16.66
N LEU A 266 -13.19 27.49 -15.80
CA LEU A 266 -13.44 27.67 -14.37
C LEU A 266 -14.55 28.69 -14.08
N SER A 267 -14.56 29.80 -14.81
CA SER A 267 -15.59 30.82 -14.68
C SER A 267 -16.98 30.32 -15.07
N ALA A 268 -17.09 29.51 -16.14
CA ALA A 268 -18.35 28.92 -16.55
C ALA A 268 -18.87 27.87 -15.55
N LEU A 269 -17.96 27.02 -15.03
CA LEU A 269 -18.28 26.03 -14.01
C LEU A 269 -18.80 26.70 -12.72
N ARG A 270 -18.11 27.74 -12.23
CA ARG A 270 -18.55 28.46 -11.02
C ARG A 270 -19.94 29.09 -11.17
N ARG A 271 -20.26 29.63 -12.35
CA ARG A 271 -21.62 30.15 -12.64
C ARG A 271 -22.66 29.05 -12.58
N ALA A 272 -22.41 27.92 -13.24
CA ALA A 272 -23.33 26.78 -13.25
C ALA A 272 -23.58 26.25 -11.82
N TYR A 273 -22.52 26.08 -11.03
CA TYR A 273 -22.60 25.68 -9.62
C TYR A 273 -23.47 26.65 -8.80
N ALA A 274 -23.22 27.96 -8.93
CA ALA A 274 -23.96 28.98 -8.18
C ALA A 274 -25.45 29.05 -8.57
N SER A 275 -25.78 28.74 -9.82
CA SER A 275 -27.16 28.67 -10.30
C SER A 275 -27.85 27.31 -10.09
N GLY A 276 -27.15 26.31 -9.55
CA GLY A 276 -27.70 24.97 -9.30
C GLY A 276 -27.94 24.13 -10.56
N THR A 277 -27.37 24.51 -11.72
CA THR A 277 -27.44 23.73 -12.96
C THR A 277 -26.19 22.91 -13.13
N THR A 278 -26.35 21.66 -13.55
CA THR A 278 -25.24 20.76 -13.82
C THR A 278 -24.75 20.82 -15.27
N ARG A 279 -25.48 21.52 -16.15
CA ARG A 279 -25.07 21.76 -17.54
C ARG A 279 -24.27 23.04 -17.65
N VAL A 280 -23.08 22.94 -18.23
CA VAL A 280 -22.11 24.02 -18.33
C VAL A 280 -21.78 24.23 -19.80
N SER A 281 -21.99 25.45 -20.28
CA SER A 281 -21.61 25.83 -21.65
C SER A 281 -20.50 26.89 -21.63
N TYR A 282 -19.42 26.63 -22.36
CA TYR A 282 -18.31 27.56 -22.55
C TYR A 282 -17.63 27.31 -23.89
N ASP A 283 -17.20 28.39 -24.55
CA ASP A 283 -16.49 28.37 -25.84
C ASP A 283 -17.10 27.43 -26.90
N GLY A 284 -18.42 27.49 -27.07
CA GLY A 284 -19.16 26.68 -28.04
C GLY A 284 -19.33 25.20 -27.70
N LYS A 285 -18.84 24.75 -26.54
CA LYS A 285 -19.02 23.38 -26.03
C LYS A 285 -20.00 23.38 -24.86
N SER A 286 -20.84 22.36 -24.79
CA SER A 286 -21.74 22.11 -23.68
C SER A 286 -21.42 20.75 -23.06
N VAL A 287 -21.21 20.75 -21.75
CA VAL A 287 -20.90 19.54 -20.96
C VAL A 287 -21.93 19.43 -19.84
N ASP A 288 -22.53 18.26 -19.70
CA ASP A 288 -23.47 17.96 -18.61
C ASP A 288 -22.75 17.16 -17.52
N TYR A 289 -22.72 17.71 -16.31
CA TYR A 289 -22.14 17.05 -15.15
C TYR A 289 -23.25 16.24 -14.46
N GLY A 290 -22.99 14.99 -14.07
CA GLY A 290 -24.03 14.11 -13.51
C GLY A 290 -24.59 14.61 -12.17
N SER A 291 -23.83 15.43 -11.46
CA SER A 291 -24.20 15.98 -10.15
C SER A 291 -23.51 17.33 -9.86
N ALA A 292 -23.99 18.03 -8.83
CA ALA A 292 -23.31 19.22 -8.31
C ALA A 292 -21.93 18.90 -7.70
N GLU A 293 -21.74 17.67 -7.21
CA GLU A 293 -20.46 17.20 -6.65
C GLU A 293 -19.40 17.03 -7.74
N ASP A 294 -19.77 16.47 -8.90
CA ASP A 294 -18.86 16.33 -10.05
C ASP A 294 -18.41 17.69 -10.58
N LEU A 295 -19.33 18.64 -10.62
CA LEU A 295 -19.07 20.00 -11.06
C LEU A 295 -18.12 20.71 -10.08
N LEU A 296 -18.31 20.52 -8.78
CA LEU A 296 -17.41 21.06 -7.75
C LEU A 296 -16.02 20.38 -7.75
N ALA A 297 -15.96 19.08 -8.03
CA ALA A 297 -14.70 18.34 -8.19
C ALA A 297 -13.91 18.85 -9.41
N ARG A 298 -14.60 19.16 -10.51
CA ARG A 298 -13.98 19.77 -11.71
C ARG A 298 -13.43 21.16 -11.42
N ILE A 299 -14.20 22.02 -10.72
CA ILE A 299 -13.74 23.35 -10.27
C ILE A 299 -12.44 23.23 -9.46
N ARG A 300 -12.40 22.36 -8.44
CA ARG A 300 -11.21 22.15 -7.59
C ARG A 300 -9.99 21.66 -8.38
N THR A 301 -10.21 20.82 -9.37
CA THR A 301 -9.14 20.28 -10.22
C THR A 301 -8.50 21.39 -11.06
N ILE A 302 -9.32 22.25 -11.66
CA ILE A 302 -8.84 23.37 -12.48
C ILE A 302 -8.18 24.45 -11.62
N GLU A 303 -8.73 24.77 -10.45
CA GLU A 303 -8.12 25.69 -9.49
C GLU A 303 -6.72 25.23 -9.06
N ARG A 304 -6.54 23.93 -8.79
CA ARG A 304 -5.23 23.34 -8.48
C ARG A 304 -4.26 23.42 -9.66
N ALA A 305 -4.76 23.22 -10.88
CA ALA A 305 -3.94 23.35 -12.09
C ALA A 305 -3.46 24.80 -12.27
N ILE A 306 -4.35 25.80 -12.12
CA ILE A 306 -4.01 27.23 -12.22
C ILE A 306 -3.03 27.63 -11.11
N ALA A 307 -3.25 27.18 -9.87
CA ALA A 307 -2.34 27.44 -8.74
C ALA A 307 -0.97 26.76 -8.90
N GLY A 308 -0.90 25.65 -9.65
CA GLY A 308 0.36 24.96 -9.96
C GLY A 308 1.22 25.67 -10.99
N VAL A 309 0.62 26.45 -11.90
CA VAL A 309 1.35 27.22 -12.93
C VAL A 309 1.97 28.51 -12.36
N SER A 310 1.49 29.02 -11.22
CA SER A 310 1.93 30.31 -10.66
C SER A 310 3.18 30.28 -9.76
N ARG A 311 3.87 29.14 -9.63
CA ARG A 311 5.13 29.06 -8.85
C ARG A 311 6.36 29.17 -9.75
N PRO A 312 7.13 30.29 -9.74
CA PRO A 312 8.41 30.34 -10.43
C PRO A 312 9.40 29.37 -9.75
N LEU A 313 10.12 28.60 -10.56
CA LEU A 313 11.18 27.70 -10.10
C LEU A 313 12.31 28.50 -9.44
N PRO A 314 12.85 28.09 -8.28
CA PRO A 314 14.03 28.73 -7.71
C PRO A 314 15.24 28.45 -8.59
N VAL A 315 15.89 29.52 -9.06
CA VAL A 315 17.15 29.46 -9.80
C VAL A 315 18.26 29.06 -8.82
N ALA A 316 18.85 27.88 -9.03
CA ALA A 316 20.01 27.43 -8.26
C ALA A 316 21.24 28.28 -8.61
N GLY A 317 21.57 29.26 -7.75
CA GLY A 317 22.85 29.98 -7.79
C GLY A 317 23.93 29.21 -7.03
N LEU A 318 25.06 28.95 -7.69
CA LEU A 318 26.29 28.44 -7.07
C LEU A 318 26.79 29.42 -6.00
N ALA A 319 26.78 29.01 -4.73
CA ALA A 319 27.46 29.73 -3.66
C ALA A 319 28.95 29.34 -3.64
N GLY A 320 29.83 30.27 -4.03
CA GLY A 320 31.27 30.18 -3.83
C GLY A 320 31.64 30.58 -2.40
N PHE A 321 32.50 29.79 -1.75
CA PHE A 321 33.08 30.13 -0.45
C PHE A 321 34.40 30.88 -0.65
N SER A 322 34.55 32.05 -0.02
CA SER A 322 35.85 32.70 0.18
C SER A 322 36.35 32.42 1.60
N ARG A 323 37.64 32.08 1.74
CA ARG A 323 38.34 32.06 3.03
C ARG A 323 38.77 33.49 3.36
N GLY A 324 38.33 34.00 4.51
CA GLY A 324 38.89 35.21 5.09
C GLY A 324 40.19 34.88 5.83
N ASP A 325 41.27 35.57 5.46
CA ASP A 325 42.54 35.61 6.19
C ASP A 325 42.48 36.68 7.29
N ARG A 326 43.12 36.33 8.42
CA ARG A 326 43.53 37.13 9.60
C ARG A 326 42.48 37.46 10.66
#